data_AF-A0A834FG92-F1
#
_entry.id   AF-A0A834FG92-F1
#
_cell.length_a   1.000
_cell.length_b   1.000
_cell.length_c   1.000
_cell.angle_alpha   90.00
_cell.angle_beta   90.00
_cell.angle_gamma   90.00
#
_symmetry.space_group_name_H-M   'P 1'
#
loop_
_entity.id
_entity.type
_entity.pdbx_description
1 polymer ?
#
loop_
_entity_poly.entity_id
_entity_poly.type
_entity_poly.pdbx_seq_one_letter_code
_entity_poly.pdbx_strand_id
1 'polypeptide(L)'
;MSQENRINGTCVGSTVKMTLEGLRARVAFTEMDATLSVLPSCDGCFVFYINYTANDVKKLLEHINVSDKDLADQAQGRSLYLMGKQLTLSPSDLEHFRKQASCLGFLGEPDFLFNPEKSFCREGEGLRLPYSQ
;
A
#
# COMPACT_ATOMS: atom_id res chain seq x y z
N MET A 1 -13.19 -1.11 -0.53
CA MET A 1 -12.14 -1.89 0.15
C MET A 1 -11.88 -1.25 1.50
N SER A 2 -11.73 -2.04 2.55
CA SER A 2 -11.37 -1.55 3.89
C SER A 2 -9.93 -1.98 4.19
N GLN A 3 -9.16 -1.07 4.76
CA GLN A 3 -7.76 -1.27 5.13
C GLN A 3 -7.57 -0.84 6.58
N GLU A 4 -6.77 -1.58 7.33
CA GLU A 4 -6.37 -1.22 8.70
C GLU A 4 -4.85 -1.30 8.82
N ASN A 5 -4.23 -0.19 9.21
CA ASN A 5 -2.77 -0.09 9.34
C ASN A 5 -2.40 0.32 10.77
N ARG A 6 -1.36 -0.30 11.32
CA ARG A 6 -0.75 0.16 12.59
C ARG A 6 0.36 1.16 12.27
N ILE A 7 0.08 2.45 12.47
CA ILE A 7 0.99 3.56 12.22
C ILE A 7 1.45 4.12 13.57
N ASN A 8 2.76 4.06 13.86
CA ASN A 8 3.35 4.52 15.13
C ASN A 8 2.62 3.97 16.37
N GLY A 9 2.23 2.68 16.33
CA GLY A 9 1.52 2.00 17.41
C GLY A 9 0.00 2.21 17.42
N THR A 10 -0.51 3.21 16.70
CA THR A 10 -1.94 3.51 16.60
C THR A 10 -2.56 2.78 15.40
N CYS A 11 -3.69 2.12 15.60
CA CYS A 11 -4.46 1.55 14.51
C CYS A 11 -5.28 2.62 13.80
N VAL A 12 -5.16 2.66 12.47
CA VAL A 12 -5.86 3.59 11.59
C VAL A 12 -6.53 2.77 10.50
N GLY A 13 -7.87 2.76 10.51
CA GLY A 13 -8.69 2.14 9.49
C GLY A 13 -9.21 3.15 8.49
N SER A 14 -9.24 2.79 7.21
CA SER A 14 -9.85 3.57 6.14
C SER A 14 -10.73 2.69 5.28
N THR A 15 -11.74 3.29 4.65
CA THR A 15 -12.54 2.63 3.63
C THR A 15 -12.50 3.48 2.38
N VAL A 16 -12.13 2.85 1.27
CA VAL A 16 -11.91 3.50 -0.02
C VAL A 16 -12.81 2.90 -1.07
N LYS A 17 -13.25 3.73 -2.00
CA LYS A 17 -13.93 3.26 -3.20
C LYS A 17 -12.91 2.59 -4.12
N MET A 18 -13.20 1.34 -4.49
CA MET A 18 -12.37 0.56 -5.38
C MET A 18 -13.25 0.00 -6.49
N THR A 19 -12.91 0.30 -7.73
CA THR A 19 -13.60 -0.22 -8.93
C THR A 19 -12.71 -1.26 -9.56
N LEU A 20 -13.22 -2.49 -9.72
CA LEU A 20 -12.49 -3.63 -10.28
C LEU A 20 -12.79 -3.79 -11.77
N GLU A 21 -11.74 -3.88 -12.59
CA GLU A 21 -11.78 -4.13 -14.03
C GLU A 21 -10.79 -5.26 -14.36
N GLY A 22 -11.24 -6.51 -14.22
CA GLY A 22 -10.38 -7.70 -14.39
C GLY A 22 -9.30 -7.79 -13.31
N LEU A 23 -8.02 -7.81 -13.71
CA LEU A 23 -6.87 -7.83 -12.80
C LEU A 23 -6.41 -6.42 -12.37
N ARG A 24 -7.11 -5.38 -12.84
CA ARG A 24 -6.85 -3.99 -12.46
C ARG A 24 -7.93 -3.50 -11.52
N ALA A 25 -7.54 -2.62 -10.61
CA ALA A 25 -8.45 -1.88 -9.78
C ALA A 25 -8.10 -0.40 -9.80
N ARG A 26 -9.11 0.46 -9.86
CA ARG A 26 -8.96 1.89 -9.63
C ARG A 26 -9.36 2.19 -8.20
N VAL A 27 -8.46 2.81 -7.46
CA VAL A 27 -8.72 3.27 -6.09
C VAL A 27 -8.74 4.79 -6.13
N ALA A 28 -9.86 5.36 -5.69
CA ALA A 28 -9.95 6.78 -5.42
C ALA A 28 -9.76 6.96 -3.91
N PHE A 29 -8.68 7.63 -3.55
CA PHE A 29 -8.54 8.27 -2.25
C PHE A 29 -8.67 9.77 -2.49
N THR A 30 -9.09 10.56 -1.50
CA THR A 30 -9.21 12.01 -1.67
C THR A 30 -7.87 12.56 -2.19
N GLU A 31 -7.90 13.21 -3.35
CA GLU A 31 -6.73 13.73 -4.07
C GLU A 31 -5.73 12.70 -4.63
N MET A 32 -6.04 11.40 -4.69
CA MET A 32 -5.17 10.39 -5.29
C MET A 32 -5.95 9.42 -6.20
N ASP A 33 -5.49 9.33 -7.45
CA ASP A 33 -5.92 8.29 -8.39
C ASP A 33 -4.82 7.22 -8.46
N ALA A 34 -5.19 5.97 -8.24
CA ALA A 34 -4.28 4.85 -8.33
C ALA A 34 -4.86 3.71 -9.18
N THR A 35 -4.03 3.19 -10.08
CA THR A 35 -4.28 1.92 -10.77
C THR A 35 -3.45 0.83 -10.12
N LEU A 36 -4.13 -0.13 -9.50
CA LEU A 36 -3.57 -1.31 -8.87
C LEU A 36 -3.69 -2.50 -9.84
N SER A 37 -2.60 -3.23 -10.05
CA SER A 37 -2.57 -4.51 -10.78
C SER A 37 -2.18 -5.64 -9.84
N VAL A 38 -2.88 -6.77 -9.91
CA VAL A 38 -2.60 -7.95 -9.09
C VAL A 38 -1.82 -8.99 -9.90
N LEU A 39 -0.62 -9.34 -9.46
CA LEU A 39 0.26 -10.30 -10.13
C LEU A 39 0.50 -11.51 -9.23
N PRO A 40 0.50 -12.76 -9.76
CA PRO A 40 0.94 -13.92 -8.99
C PRO A 40 2.44 -13.82 -8.67
N SER A 41 2.87 -14.40 -7.54
CA SER A 41 4.29 -14.41 -7.14
C SER A 41 4.74 -15.76 -6.56
N CYS A 42 4.13 -16.22 -5.47
CA CYS A 42 4.36 -17.55 -4.90
C CYS A 42 3.03 -18.23 -4.54
N ASP A 43 3.08 -19.48 -4.07
CA ASP A 43 1.87 -20.19 -3.64
C ASP A 43 1.22 -19.44 -2.47
N GLY A 44 -0.02 -18.98 -2.68
CA GLY A 44 -0.74 -18.14 -1.72
C GLY A 44 -0.20 -16.71 -1.58
N CYS A 45 0.68 -16.25 -2.48
CA CYS A 45 1.20 -14.88 -2.49
C CYS A 45 0.87 -14.15 -3.79
N PHE A 46 0.67 -12.85 -3.68
CA PHE A 46 0.50 -11.98 -4.83
C PHE A 46 1.23 -10.66 -4.62
N VAL A 47 1.48 -9.98 -5.73
CA VAL A 47 2.10 -8.66 -5.76
C VAL A 47 1.08 -7.65 -6.21
N PHE A 48 0.94 -6.57 -5.43
CA PHE A 48 0.31 -5.36 -5.90
C PHE A 48 1.34 -4.48 -6.59
N TYR A 49 1.12 -4.22 -7.88
CA TYR A 49 1.82 -3.19 -8.62
C TYR A 49 0.89 -2.00 -8.78
N ILE A 50 1.25 -0.88 -8.16
CA ILE A 50 0.39 0.31 -8.11
C ILE A 50 1.11 1.44 -8.85
N ASN A 51 0.43 2.04 -9.82
CA ASN A 51 0.80 3.35 -10.34
C ASN A 51 -0.18 4.37 -9.75
N TYR A 52 0.33 5.49 -9.27
CA TYR A 52 -0.51 6.52 -8.67
C TYR A 52 -0.11 7.91 -9.10
N THR A 53 -1.11 8.79 -9.09
CA THR A 53 -0.97 10.24 -9.16
C THR A 53 -1.73 10.83 -8.00
N ALA A 54 -1.01 11.50 -7.11
CA ALA A 54 -1.56 12.30 -6.03
C ALA A 54 -1.49 13.78 -6.42
N ASN A 55 -2.65 14.43 -6.43
CA ASN A 55 -2.79 15.87 -6.46
C ASN A 55 -2.88 16.38 -5.01
N ASP A 56 -2.67 17.67 -4.80
CA ASP A 56 -2.78 18.34 -3.50
C ASP A 56 -2.20 17.53 -2.33
N VAL A 57 -0.96 17.04 -2.48
CA VAL A 57 -0.32 16.10 -1.52
C VAL A 57 -0.34 16.64 -0.09
N LYS A 58 -0.25 17.96 0.10
CA LYS A 58 -0.40 18.61 1.41
C LYS A 58 -1.72 18.24 2.08
N LYS A 59 -2.84 18.28 1.36
CA LYS A 59 -4.16 17.93 1.86
C LYS A 59 -4.23 16.44 2.22
N LEU A 60 -3.61 15.56 1.42
CA LEU A 60 -3.50 14.14 1.75
C LEU A 60 -2.75 13.91 3.07
N LEU A 61 -1.63 14.60 3.27
CA LEU A 61 -0.80 14.49 4.48
C LEU A 61 -1.46 15.09 5.73
N GLU A 62 -2.23 16.17 5.57
CA GLU A 62 -3.04 16.75 6.66
C GLU A 62 -4.02 15.73 7.26
N HIS A 63 -4.61 14.85 6.43
CA HIS A 63 -5.53 13.81 6.91
C HIS A 63 -4.86 12.75 7.80
N ILE A 64 -3.54 12.63 7.72
CA ILE A 64 -2.73 11.69 8.53
C ILE A 64 -1.80 12.42 9.52
N ASN A 65 -2.07 13.70 9.80
CA ASN A 65 -1.30 14.57 10.71
C ASN A 65 0.21 14.64 10.37
N VAL A 66 0.56 14.56 9.09
CA VAL A 66 1.92 14.81 8.61
C VAL A 66 1.93 16.22 8.02
N SER A 67 2.77 17.10 8.58
CA SER A 67 2.97 18.44 8.05
C SER A 67 4.40 18.59 7.58
N ASP A 68 4.60 18.56 6.27
CA ASP A 68 5.88 18.92 5.65
C ASP A 68 5.62 20.04 4.64
N LYS A 69 6.33 21.16 4.83
CA LYS A 69 6.13 22.39 4.06
C LYS A 69 6.86 22.39 2.72
N ASP A 70 7.84 21.50 2.56
CA ASP A 70 8.71 21.44 1.38
C ASP A 70 8.23 20.40 0.35
N LEU A 71 7.06 19.79 0.56
CA LEU A 71 6.51 18.81 -0.38
C LEU A 71 5.90 19.47 -1.63
N ALA A 72 6.21 18.89 -2.78
CA ALA A 72 5.57 19.23 -4.05
C ALA A 72 4.06 18.93 -3.99
N ASP A 73 3.25 19.85 -4.54
CA ASP A 73 1.78 19.73 -4.51
C ASP A 73 1.26 18.56 -5.37
N GLN A 74 2.06 18.05 -6.31
CA GLN A 74 1.77 16.85 -7.08
C GLN A 74 2.88 15.81 -6.91
N ALA A 75 2.46 14.56 -6.77
CA ALA A 75 3.36 13.40 -6.76
C ALA A 75 2.84 12.33 -7.71
N GLN A 76 3.74 11.77 -8.51
CA GLN A 76 3.46 10.58 -9.29
C GLN A 76 4.48 9.52 -8.94
N GLY A 77 4.05 8.26 -8.93
CA GLY A 77 4.94 7.19 -8.53
C GLY A 77 4.38 5.83 -8.86
N ARG A 78 5.24 4.85 -8.58
CA ARG A 78 4.90 3.44 -8.66
C ARG A 78 5.39 2.74 -7.40
N SER A 79 4.59 1.83 -6.89
CA SER A 79 4.91 1.06 -5.70
C SER A 79 4.62 -0.42 -5.92
N LEU A 80 5.36 -1.25 -5.19
CA LEU A 80 5.30 -2.70 -5.27
C LEU A 80 5.15 -3.28 -3.87
N TYR A 81 4.08 -4.04 -3.62
CA TYR A 81 3.83 -4.69 -2.34
C TYR A 81 3.72 -6.19 -2.53
N LEU A 82 4.50 -6.95 -1.76
CA LEU A 82 4.33 -8.40 -1.63
C LEU A 82 3.32 -8.70 -0.53
N MET A 83 2.28 -9.43 -0.87
CA MET A 83 1.22 -9.85 0.05
C MET A 83 1.20 -11.37 0.12
N GLY A 84 1.19 -11.91 1.34
CA GLY A 84 1.13 -13.34 1.61
C GLY A 84 0.08 -13.67 2.66
N LYS A 85 -0.39 -14.92 2.68
CA LYS A 85 -1.28 -15.43 3.73
C LYS A 85 -0.58 -15.59 5.08
N GLN A 86 0.73 -15.75 5.08
CA GLN A 86 1.56 -15.94 6.26
C GLN A 86 2.28 -14.63 6.63
N LEU A 87 2.59 -14.48 7.92
CA LEU A 87 3.35 -13.32 8.45
C LEU A 87 4.79 -13.27 7.95
N THR A 88 5.34 -14.44 7.63
CA THR A 88 6.69 -14.62 7.12
C THR A 88 6.62 -15.48 5.87
N LEU A 89 7.61 -15.30 4.99
CA LEU A 89 7.75 -16.07 3.76
C LEU A 89 9.08 -16.81 3.78
N SER A 90 9.17 -17.88 3.01
CA SER A 90 10.43 -18.63 2.88
C SER A 90 11.50 -17.77 2.20
N PRO A 91 12.80 -18.04 2.43
CA PRO A 91 13.88 -17.36 1.72
C PRO A 91 13.76 -17.48 0.19
N SER A 92 13.29 -18.63 -0.31
CA SER A 92 13.06 -18.85 -1.75
C SER A 92 11.93 -17.99 -2.31
N ASP A 93 10.84 -17.79 -1.56
CA ASP A 93 9.73 -16.93 -1.99
C ASP A 93 10.17 -15.46 -2.03
N LEU A 94 10.95 -15.03 -1.04
CA LEU A 94 11.52 -13.68 -1.02
C LEU A 94 12.51 -13.47 -2.17
N GLU A 95 13.33 -14.46 -2.51
CA GLU A 95 14.22 -14.40 -3.67
C GLU A 95 13.44 -14.33 -4.98
N HIS A 96 12.36 -15.13 -5.12
CA HIS A 96 11.48 -15.07 -6.27
C HIS A 96 10.87 -13.66 -6.43
N PHE A 97 10.34 -13.09 -5.35
CA PHE A 97 9.82 -11.73 -5.34
C PHE A 97 10.89 -10.69 -5.73
N ARG A 98 12.12 -10.79 -5.20
CA ARG A 98 13.21 -9.85 -5.57
C ARG A 98 13.52 -9.89 -7.07
N LYS A 99 13.50 -11.07 -7.69
CA LYS A 99 13.67 -11.22 -9.15
C LYS A 99 12.49 -10.59 -9.89
N GLN A 100 11.27 -10.83 -9.44
CA GLN A 100 10.06 -10.21 -10.01
C GLN A 100 10.10 -8.68 -9.90
N ALA A 101 10.49 -8.13 -8.75
CA ALA A 101 10.64 -6.69 -8.53
C ALA A 101 11.71 -6.08 -9.47
N SER A 102 12.84 -6.77 -9.61
CA SER A 102 13.91 -6.38 -10.55
C SER A 102 13.41 -6.32 -12.00
N CYS A 103 12.63 -7.32 -12.43
CA CYS A 103 12.00 -7.31 -13.77
C CYS A 103 11.02 -6.15 -13.97
N LEU A 104 10.34 -5.69 -12.91
CA LEU A 104 9.44 -4.54 -12.94
C LEU A 104 10.19 -3.20 -12.80
N GLY A 105 11.52 -3.24 -12.70
CA GLY A 105 12.37 -2.06 -12.63
C GLY A 105 12.45 -1.43 -11.24
N PHE A 106 12.14 -2.18 -10.18
CA PHE A 106 12.47 -1.81 -8.81
C PHE A 106 13.84 -2.39 -8.47
N LEU A 107 14.81 -1.51 -8.25
CA LEU A 107 16.20 -1.89 -7.96
C LEU A 107 16.52 -1.50 -6.51
N GLY A 108 17.20 -2.38 -5.80
CA GLY A 108 17.62 -2.15 -4.42
C GLY A 108 16.77 -2.88 -3.38
N GLU A 109 16.95 -2.47 -2.13
CA GLU A 109 16.20 -3.02 -0.99
C GLU A 109 14.83 -2.35 -0.84
N PRO A 110 13.83 -3.03 -0.26
CA PRO A 110 12.52 -2.44 0.00
C PRO A 110 12.62 -1.24 0.94
N ASP A 111 11.90 -0.16 0.64
CA ASP A 111 11.78 1.01 1.53
C ASP A 111 11.11 0.65 2.87
N PHE A 112 10.31 -0.43 2.87
CA PHE A 112 9.62 -0.93 4.04
C PHE A 112 9.64 -2.47 4.08
N LEU A 113 9.94 -3.00 5.27
CA LEU A 113 9.81 -4.42 5.58
C LEU A 113 8.84 -4.58 6.75
N PHE A 114 7.84 -5.45 6.60
CA PHE A 114 6.93 -5.77 7.68
C PHE A 114 7.69 -6.50 8.81
N ASN A 115 7.51 -6.03 10.05
CA ASN A 115 8.03 -6.72 11.23
C ASN A 115 6.96 -7.69 11.76
N PRO A 116 7.19 -9.02 11.68
CA PRO A 116 6.21 -10.03 12.13
C PRO A 116 6.00 -10.07 13.65
N GLU A 117 6.88 -9.46 14.44
CA GLU A 117 6.69 -9.33 15.90
C GLU A 117 5.62 -8.29 16.25
N LYS A 118 5.27 -7.39 15.32
CA LYS A 118 4.19 -6.43 15.52
C LYS A 118 2.85 -7.07 15.17
N SER A 119 1.91 -6.99 16.09
CA SER A 119 0.54 -7.47 15.86
C SER A 119 -0.20 -6.61 14.83
N PHE A 120 -1.05 -7.26 14.03
CA PHE A 120 -2.06 -6.58 13.24
C PHE A 120 -3.04 -5.79 14.12
N CYS A 121 -3.76 -4.87 13.50
CA CYS A 121 -4.93 -4.25 14.13
C CYS A 121 -6.05 -5.28 14.25
N ARG A 122 -6.77 -5.26 15.36
CA ARG A 122 -8.06 -5.96 15.45
C ARG A 122 -9.08 -5.18 14.64
N GLU A 123 -10.05 -5.89 14.07
CA GLU A 123 -11.15 -5.26 13.35
C GLU A 123 -11.86 -4.25 14.26
N GLY A 124 -11.91 -2.99 13.81
CA GLY A 124 -12.53 -1.90 14.57
C GLY A 124 -11.63 -1.26 15.64
N GLU A 125 -10.37 -1.68 15.75
CA GLU A 125 -9.38 -1.04 16.63
C GLU A 125 -8.96 0.33 16.08
N GLY A 126 -8.90 1.33 16.97
CA GLY A 126 -8.30 2.62 16.67
C GLY A 126 -9.20 3.60 15.91
N LEU A 127 -8.58 4.49 15.15
CA LEU A 127 -9.26 5.60 14.48
C LEU A 127 -9.77 5.17 13.10
N ARG A 128 -10.99 5.58 12.75
CA ARG A 128 -11.56 5.39 11.41
C ARG A 128 -11.53 6.71 10.66
N LEU A 129 -10.76 6.76 9.59
CA LEU A 129 -10.78 7.90 8.68
C LEU A 129 -12.14 7.96 7.97
N PRO A 130 -12.66 9.17 7.65
CA PRO A 130 -13.87 9.33 6.87
C PRO A 130 -13.77 8.57 5.54
N TYR A 131 -14.91 8.13 5.02
CA TYR A 131 -14.96 7.49 3.70
C TYR A 131 -14.45 8.45 2.62
N SER A 132 -13.34 8.10 1.99
CA SER A 132 -12.84 8.80 0.81
C SER A 132 -13.66 8.34 -0.40
N GLN A 133 -14.38 9.29 -1.02
CA GLN A 133 -15.21 9.05 -2.20
C GLN A 133 -14.40 9.04 -3.49
#